data_AF-A0A8S3JHV0-F1
#
_entry.id   AF-A0A8S3JHV0-F1
#
_cell.length_a   1.000
_cell.length_b   1.000
_cell.length_c   1.000
_cell.angle_alpha   90.00
_cell.angle_beta   90.00
_cell.angle_gamma   90.00
#
_symmetry.space_group_name_H-M   'P 1'
#
loop_
_entity.id
_entity.type
_entity.pdbx_description
1 polymer ?
#
loop_
_entity_poly.entity_id
_entity_poly.type
_entity_poly.pdbx_seq_one_letter_code
_entity_poly.pdbx_strand_id
1 'polypeptide(L)'
;MRPRRRMTQNYLIIWVDGKIDENTEDYRNTLVQLHDVASEVKPCTTREECVEYLNEIDDGKTFIISSGALGQSLVNDIHGMPKVDAMYIFCGNKAHHESWAKEWPKIRGVFTSIKPICESLKKVARHCDHDNIPMSFVSKQTIVGEDGSQTQNLDQLEPAYMYSMLFKDIILEIDEDDKKPMKALVAYCHDQGVSKQQLNYFQNEYNQKSAIWWYTENIFLYSMLNKALRSLDMEVMVKMG
;
A
#
# COMPACT_ATOMS: atom_id res chain seq x y z
N MET A 1 -13.36 -15.06 -9.34
CA MET A 1 -13.12 -13.66 -9.76
C MET A 1 -11.91 -13.18 -8.97
N ARG A 2 -10.75 -12.93 -9.61
CA ARG A 2 -9.54 -12.49 -8.87
C ARG A 2 -9.77 -11.06 -8.36
N PRO A 3 -9.41 -10.73 -7.11
CA PRO A 3 -9.51 -9.35 -6.63
C PRO A 3 -8.58 -8.46 -7.47
N ARG A 4 -9.08 -7.27 -7.81
CA ARG A 4 -8.39 -6.25 -8.61
C ARG A 4 -7.12 -5.81 -7.87
N ARG A 5 -5.95 -6.31 -8.26
CA ARG A 5 -4.64 -5.91 -7.68
C ARG A 5 -4.39 -4.44 -8.02
N ARG A 6 -4.51 -3.54 -7.05
CA ARG A 6 -4.33 -2.08 -7.24
C ARG A 6 -2.85 -1.72 -7.31
N MET A 7 -2.41 -0.96 -8.31
CA MET A 7 -0.99 -0.70 -8.56
C MET A 7 -0.34 0.32 -7.62
N THR A 8 -1.09 1.26 -7.07
CA THR A 8 -0.50 2.51 -6.54
C THR A 8 -0.15 2.48 -5.06
N GLN A 9 -0.75 1.59 -4.27
CA GLN A 9 -0.56 1.56 -2.81
C GLN A 9 -0.44 0.14 -2.27
N ASN A 10 0.48 -0.03 -1.33
CA ASN A 10 0.72 -1.29 -0.60
C ASN A 10 -0.02 -1.32 0.74
N TYR A 11 -0.92 -0.37 0.94
CA TYR A 11 -1.65 -0.24 2.18
C TYR A 11 -3.12 0.08 1.96
N LEU A 12 -3.90 -0.22 2.99
CA LEU A 12 -5.33 -0.06 3.02
C LEU A 12 -5.73 0.76 4.25
N ILE A 13 -6.75 1.61 4.11
CA ILE A 13 -7.39 2.28 5.25
C ILE A 13 -8.70 1.58 5.57
N ILE A 14 -8.86 1.16 6.83
CA ILE A 14 -10.14 0.72 7.39
C ILE A 14 -10.64 1.83 8.31
N TRP A 15 -11.85 2.31 8.06
CA TRP A 15 -12.54 3.28 8.89
C TRP A 15 -13.64 2.60 9.70
N VAL A 16 -13.41 2.44 11.00
CA VAL A 16 -14.30 1.72 11.92
C VAL A 16 -15.10 2.70 12.77
N ASP A 17 -16.36 2.90 12.42
CA ASP A 17 -17.28 3.71 13.21
C ASP A 17 -18.73 3.18 13.11
N GLY A 18 -19.32 2.88 14.26
CA GLY A 18 -20.67 2.33 14.39
C GLY A 18 -21.77 3.39 14.24
N LYS A 19 -21.38 4.65 14.06
CA LYS A 19 -22.28 5.75 13.72
C LYS A 19 -22.07 6.27 12.29
N ILE A 20 -21.48 5.46 11.41
CA ILE A 20 -21.37 5.82 10.00
C ILE A 20 -22.78 6.04 9.44
N ASP A 21 -23.09 7.30 9.14
CA ASP A 21 -24.25 7.69 8.34
C ASP A 21 -23.75 8.26 7.02
N GLU A 22 -23.87 7.45 5.96
CA GLU A 22 -23.44 7.78 4.59
C GLU A 22 -24.13 9.02 4.01
N ASN A 23 -25.24 9.45 4.62
CA ASN A 23 -26.01 10.61 4.17
C ASN A 23 -25.49 11.93 4.75
N THR A 24 -24.61 11.89 5.74
CA THR A 24 -24.08 13.12 6.36
C THR A 24 -23.00 13.77 5.51
N GLU A 25 -23.01 15.10 5.48
CA GLU A 25 -21.99 15.88 4.76
C GLU A 25 -20.60 15.69 5.39
N ASP A 26 -20.53 15.51 6.70
CA ASP A 26 -19.30 15.21 7.42
C ASP A 26 -18.70 13.86 7.03
N TYR A 27 -19.53 12.82 6.83
CA TYR A 27 -19.07 11.52 6.32
C TYR A 27 -18.45 11.67 4.93
N ARG A 28 -19.17 12.33 4.01
CA ARG A 28 -18.69 12.53 2.63
C ARG A 28 -17.41 13.34 2.58
N ASN A 29 -17.32 14.42 3.36
CA ASN A 29 -16.12 15.26 3.44
C ASN A 29 -14.92 14.51 4.04
N THR A 30 -15.16 13.61 5.00
CA THR A 30 -14.12 12.76 5.58
C THR A 30 -13.64 11.72 4.57
N LEU A 31 -14.58 11.06 3.87
CA LEU A 31 -14.28 10.05 2.86
C LEU A 31 -13.47 10.64 1.69
N VAL A 32 -13.82 11.84 1.21
CA VAL A 32 -13.07 12.55 0.16
C VAL A 32 -11.62 12.82 0.62
N GLN A 33 -11.43 13.31 1.84
CA GLN A 33 -10.09 13.57 2.38
C GLN A 33 -9.27 12.31 2.61
N LEU A 34 -9.91 11.18 2.92
CA LEU A 34 -9.24 9.89 3.01
C LEU A 34 -8.88 9.35 1.63
N HIS A 35 -9.73 9.57 0.61
CA HIS A 35 -9.43 9.18 -0.76
C HIS A 35 -8.28 9.97 -1.40
N ASP A 36 -8.02 11.18 -0.93
CA ASP A 36 -6.79 11.93 -1.28
C ASP A 36 -5.51 11.27 -0.75
N VAL A 37 -5.62 10.35 0.20
CA VAL A 37 -4.47 9.65 0.82
C VAL A 37 -4.44 8.18 0.43
N ALA A 38 -5.60 7.54 0.28
CA ALA A 38 -5.71 6.13 -0.06
C ALA A 38 -6.71 5.88 -1.17
N SER A 39 -6.29 5.10 -2.16
CA SER A 39 -7.15 4.60 -3.24
C SER A 39 -8.30 3.75 -2.70
N GLU A 40 -8.12 3.09 -1.55
CA GLU A 40 -9.12 2.24 -0.91
C GLU A 40 -9.31 2.64 0.55
N VAL A 41 -10.56 2.96 0.88
CA VAL A 41 -11.04 3.21 2.22
C VAL A 41 -12.22 2.26 2.43
N LYS A 42 -12.15 1.43 3.47
CA LYS A 42 -13.20 0.46 3.79
C LYS A 42 -13.90 0.89 5.07
N PRO A 43 -15.19 1.29 4.99
CA PRO A 43 -15.97 1.50 6.19
C PRO A 43 -16.26 0.14 6.84
N CYS A 44 -16.17 0.08 8.18
CA CYS A 44 -16.66 -1.02 9.00
C CYS A 44 -17.51 -0.41 10.12
N THR A 45 -18.66 -1.01 10.38
CA THR A 45 -19.60 -0.52 11.39
C THR A 45 -19.48 -1.26 12.71
N THR A 46 -18.93 -2.48 12.66
CA THR A 46 -18.78 -3.36 13.82
C THR A 46 -17.34 -3.82 14.00
N ARG A 47 -17.03 -4.28 15.21
CA ARG A 47 -15.73 -4.83 15.58
C ARG A 47 -15.48 -6.15 14.86
N GLU A 48 -16.51 -6.99 14.79
CA GLU A 48 -16.49 -8.32 14.19
C GLU A 48 -16.19 -8.23 12.69
N GLU A 49 -16.89 -7.35 11.98
CA GLU A 49 -16.66 -7.06 10.56
C GLU A 49 -15.22 -6.60 10.29
N CYS A 50 -14.69 -5.70 11.12
CA CYS A 50 -13.31 -5.23 10.98
C CYS A 50 -12.29 -6.36 11.16
N VAL A 51 -12.50 -7.25 12.13
CA VAL A 51 -11.58 -8.37 12.42
C VAL A 51 -11.64 -9.42 11.32
N GLU A 52 -12.84 -9.77 10.85
CA GLU A 52 -13.04 -10.67 9.71
C GLU A 52 -12.32 -10.15 8.47
N TYR A 53 -12.52 -8.87 8.17
CA TYR A 53 -11.88 -8.23 7.03
C TYR A 53 -10.36 -8.19 7.15
N LEU A 54 -9.83 -7.89 8.34
CA LEU A 54 -8.40 -7.99 8.60
C LEU A 54 -7.88 -9.41 8.35
N ASN A 55 -8.62 -10.46 8.69
CA ASN A 55 -8.20 -11.84 8.48
C ASN A 55 -8.18 -12.24 7.00
N GLU A 56 -9.08 -11.71 6.17
CA GLU A 56 -9.15 -11.99 4.72
C GLU A 56 -8.04 -11.33 3.89
N ILE A 57 -7.37 -10.31 4.43
CA ILE A 57 -6.27 -9.63 3.73
C ILE A 57 -5.01 -10.49 3.80
N ASP A 58 -4.60 -11.01 2.63
CA ASP A 58 -3.40 -11.84 2.44
C ASP A 58 -2.10 -11.03 2.57
N ASP A 59 -2.02 -9.85 1.94
CA ASP A 59 -0.79 -9.05 1.86
C ASP A 59 -1.07 -7.54 1.95
N GLY A 60 -0.20 -6.81 2.65
CA GLY A 60 -0.20 -5.35 2.73
C GLY A 60 -0.31 -4.80 4.15
N LYS A 61 0.04 -3.53 4.32
CA LYS A 61 -0.09 -2.83 5.60
C LYS A 61 -1.50 -2.24 5.75
N THR A 62 -2.07 -2.32 6.93
CA THR A 62 -3.39 -1.76 7.20
C THR A 62 -3.31 -0.64 8.22
N PHE A 63 -3.96 0.47 7.89
CA PHE A 63 -4.17 1.60 8.78
C PHE A 63 -5.62 1.61 9.26
N ILE A 64 -5.81 1.74 10.57
CA ILE A 64 -7.13 1.74 11.18
C ILE A 64 -7.45 3.17 11.63
N ILE A 65 -8.62 3.67 11.28
CA ILE A 65 -9.18 4.90 11.84
C ILE A 65 -10.44 4.49 12.59
N SER A 66 -10.55 4.75 13.88
CA SER A 66 -11.73 4.34 14.66
C SER A 66 -12.29 5.44 15.54
N SER A 67 -13.59 5.40 15.80
CA SER A 67 -14.19 6.26 16.82
C SER A 67 -13.71 5.90 18.22
N GLY A 68 -13.81 6.84 19.16
CA GLY A 68 -13.23 6.67 20.50
C GLY A 68 -13.76 5.45 21.27
N ALA A 69 -15.08 5.22 21.21
CA ALA A 69 -15.70 4.11 21.93
C ALA A 69 -15.41 2.74 21.29
N LEU A 70 -15.55 2.64 19.97
CA LEU A 70 -15.27 1.40 19.22
C LEU A 70 -13.78 1.09 19.18
N GLY A 71 -12.93 2.10 19.09
CA GLY A 71 -11.49 1.93 19.07
C GLY A 71 -10.97 1.30 20.36
N GLN A 72 -11.58 1.63 21.50
CA GLN A 72 -11.19 1.09 22.80
C GLN A 72 -11.48 -0.41 22.94
N SER A 73 -12.59 -0.90 22.36
CA SER A 73 -12.86 -2.34 22.34
C SER A 73 -12.03 -3.04 21.25
N LEU A 74 -11.98 -2.48 20.05
CA LEU A 74 -11.30 -3.06 18.88
C LEU A 74 -9.80 -3.24 19.08
N VAL A 75 -9.11 -2.32 19.75
CA VAL A 75 -7.64 -2.39 19.92
C VAL A 75 -7.20 -3.70 20.58
N ASN A 76 -8.01 -4.26 21.48
CA ASN A 76 -7.70 -5.52 22.16
C ASN A 76 -7.60 -6.69 21.17
N ASP A 77 -8.40 -6.69 20.10
CA ASP A 77 -8.40 -7.77 19.11
C ASP A 77 -7.28 -7.61 18.07
N ILE A 78 -6.91 -6.37 17.73
CA ILE A 78 -6.07 -6.10 16.56
C ILE A 78 -4.64 -5.66 16.89
N HIS A 79 -4.32 -5.27 18.12
CA HIS A 79 -2.99 -4.75 18.48
C HIS A 79 -1.86 -5.75 18.17
N GLY A 80 -2.11 -7.05 18.35
CA GLY A 80 -1.14 -8.12 18.08
C GLY A 80 -0.95 -8.44 16.60
N MET A 81 -1.84 -7.99 15.72
CA MET A 81 -1.81 -8.35 14.30
C MET A 81 -0.66 -7.66 13.56
N PRO A 82 0.30 -8.38 12.96
CA PRO A 82 1.43 -7.77 12.24
C PRO A 82 1.00 -6.89 11.06
N LYS A 83 -0.13 -7.23 10.42
CA LYS A 83 -0.70 -6.48 9.30
C LYS A 83 -1.20 -5.07 9.68
N VAL A 84 -1.48 -4.82 10.97
CA VAL A 84 -1.88 -3.50 11.47
C VAL A 84 -0.64 -2.71 11.83
N ASP A 85 -0.32 -1.71 11.00
CA ASP A 85 0.88 -0.86 11.14
C ASP A 85 0.63 0.31 12.10
N ALA A 86 -0.53 0.97 11.98
CA ALA A 86 -0.91 2.06 12.86
C ALA A 86 -2.43 2.22 12.97
N MET A 87 -2.85 2.75 14.12
CA MET A 87 -4.24 3.09 14.43
C MET A 87 -4.36 4.56 14.84
N TYR A 88 -5.46 5.19 14.44
CA TYR A 88 -5.82 6.58 14.73
C TYR A 88 -7.20 6.62 15.36
N ILE A 89 -7.35 7.37 16.46
CA ILE A 89 -8.65 7.58 17.08
C ILE A 89 -9.23 8.90 16.60
N PHE A 90 -10.36 8.86 15.91
CA PHE A 90 -11.09 10.03 15.43
C PHE A 90 -12.34 10.24 16.27
N CYS A 91 -12.32 11.21 17.19
CA CYS A 91 -13.44 11.45 18.08
C CYS A 91 -13.52 12.91 18.55
N GLY A 92 -14.73 13.38 18.87
CA GLY A 92 -14.94 14.73 19.41
C GLY A 92 -14.41 14.93 20.83
N ASN A 93 -14.30 13.84 21.62
CA ASN A 93 -13.87 13.90 23.02
C ASN A 93 -12.44 13.39 23.20
N LYS A 94 -11.47 14.18 22.72
CA LYS A 94 -10.05 13.83 22.77
C LYS A 94 -9.57 13.48 24.18
N ALA A 95 -9.87 14.31 25.17
CA ALA A 95 -9.36 14.16 26.53
C ALA A 95 -9.77 12.83 27.18
N HIS A 96 -10.99 12.35 26.91
CA HIS A 96 -11.47 11.09 27.45
C HIS A 96 -10.77 9.87 26.84
N HIS A 97 -10.45 9.91 25.55
CA HIS A 97 -9.87 8.75 24.86
C HIS A 97 -8.34 8.76 24.81
N GLU A 98 -7.70 9.90 25.10
CA GLU A 98 -6.24 10.03 25.03
C GLU A 98 -5.51 9.26 26.14
N SER A 99 -6.14 9.04 27.30
CA SER A 99 -5.56 8.29 28.42
C SER A 99 -5.26 6.84 28.04
N TRP A 100 -6.27 6.10 27.60
CA TRP A 100 -6.10 4.69 27.20
C TRP A 100 -5.36 4.56 25.87
N ALA A 101 -5.52 5.52 24.94
CA ALA A 101 -4.85 5.47 23.64
C ALA A 101 -3.31 5.43 23.78
N LYS A 102 -2.76 6.13 24.78
CA LYS A 102 -1.31 6.20 25.03
C LYS A 102 -0.71 4.88 25.54
N GLU A 103 -1.53 3.98 26.04
CA GLU A 103 -1.09 2.66 26.52
C GLU A 103 -0.72 1.71 25.37
N TRP A 104 -1.17 2.03 24.15
CA TRP A 104 -1.01 1.17 22.98
C TRP A 104 0.03 1.73 21.99
N PRO A 105 1.16 1.04 21.76
CA PRO A 105 2.23 1.55 20.89
C PRO A 105 1.82 1.81 19.43
N LYS A 106 0.83 1.06 18.93
CA LYS A 106 0.32 1.18 17.56
C LYS A 106 -0.65 2.35 17.38
N ILE A 107 -1.14 2.95 18.46
CA ILE A 107 -2.02 4.12 18.38
C ILE A 107 -1.17 5.37 18.24
N ARG A 108 -1.31 6.06 17.10
CA ARG A 108 -0.54 7.27 16.78
C ARG A 108 -1.09 8.53 17.43
N GLY A 109 -2.35 8.49 17.87
CA GLY A 109 -2.96 9.56 18.65
C GLY A 109 -4.47 9.62 18.53
N VAL A 110 -5.02 10.61 19.23
CA VAL A 110 -6.44 10.95 19.24
C VAL A 110 -6.65 12.33 18.61
N PHE A 111 -7.55 12.41 17.65
CA PHE A 111 -7.76 13.57 16.79
C PHE A 111 -9.25 13.92 16.71
N THR A 112 -9.52 15.22 16.70
CA THR A 112 -10.87 15.78 16.54
C THR A 112 -11.18 16.20 15.10
N SER A 113 -10.18 16.15 14.20
CA SER A 113 -10.33 16.42 12.78
C SER A 113 -9.58 15.39 11.95
N ILE A 114 -10.03 15.15 10.72
CA ILE A 114 -9.42 14.15 9.83
C ILE A 114 -8.11 14.65 9.19
N LYS A 115 -7.96 15.96 8.99
CA LYS A 115 -6.78 16.55 8.31
C LYS A 115 -5.43 16.11 8.89
N PRO A 116 -5.20 16.18 10.22
CA PRO A 116 -3.94 15.72 10.80
C PRO A 116 -3.72 14.21 10.64
N ILE A 117 -4.80 13.41 10.65
CA ILE A 117 -4.73 11.97 10.35
C ILE A 117 -4.26 11.77 8.91
N CYS A 118 -4.85 12.48 7.94
CA CYS A 118 -4.43 12.42 6.54
C CYS A 118 -2.97 12.83 6.34
N GLU A 119 -2.49 13.88 7.02
CA GLU A 119 -1.08 14.29 6.95
C GLU A 119 -0.13 13.24 7.54
N SER A 120 -0.50 12.64 8.67
CA SER A 120 0.25 11.54 9.27
C SER A 120 0.29 10.33 8.35
N LEU A 121 -0.88 9.93 7.81
CA LEU A 121 -0.99 8.83 6.85
C LEU A 121 -0.15 9.08 5.61
N LYS A 122 -0.14 10.30 5.02
CA LYS A 122 0.74 10.63 3.87
C LYS A 122 2.22 10.41 4.19
N LYS A 123 2.66 10.71 5.42
CA LYS A 123 4.06 10.49 5.84
C LYS A 123 4.36 9.00 5.99
N VAL A 124 3.49 8.26 6.67
CA VAL A 124 3.69 6.82 6.91
C VAL A 124 3.55 6.02 5.61
N ALA A 125 2.62 6.39 4.73
CA ALA A 125 2.43 5.84 3.39
C ALA A 125 3.70 5.93 2.55
N ARG A 126 4.35 7.10 2.52
CA ARG A 126 5.64 7.29 1.83
C ARG A 126 6.70 6.34 2.36
N HIS A 127 6.74 6.13 3.68
CA HIS A 127 7.65 5.18 4.30
C HIS A 127 7.27 3.74 3.94
N CYS A 128 5.99 3.39 3.87
CA CYS A 128 5.56 2.05 3.45
C CYS A 128 5.91 1.75 2.00
N ASP A 129 5.82 2.73 1.10
CA ASP A 129 6.25 2.54 -0.29
C ASP A 129 7.78 2.53 -0.44
N HIS A 130 8.52 3.16 0.47
CA HIS A 130 9.98 3.20 0.46
C HIS A 130 10.66 2.03 1.21
N ASP A 131 10.04 1.53 2.29
CA ASP A 131 10.57 0.50 3.19
C ASP A 131 10.04 -0.92 2.89
N ASN A 132 9.28 -1.10 1.81
CA ASN A 132 8.83 -2.44 1.44
C ASN A 132 10.02 -3.32 1.02
N ILE A 133 9.96 -4.58 1.46
CA ILE A 133 10.97 -5.64 1.35
C ILE A 133 11.78 -5.52 0.05
N PRO A 134 13.13 -5.49 0.12
CA PRO A 134 13.97 -5.46 -1.08
C PRO A 134 13.58 -6.62 -1.99
N MET A 135 13.60 -6.39 -3.31
CA MET A 135 13.42 -7.47 -4.29
C MET A 135 14.33 -8.65 -3.91
N SER A 136 13.73 -9.74 -3.47
CA SER A 136 14.45 -10.94 -3.06
C SER A 136 14.36 -11.95 -4.18
N PHE A 137 15.34 -11.93 -5.08
CA PHE A 137 15.46 -12.92 -6.16
C PHE A 137 16.11 -14.23 -5.70
N VAL A 138 16.59 -14.27 -4.46
CA VAL A 138 17.26 -15.41 -3.83
C VAL A 138 16.69 -15.55 -2.43
N SER A 139 15.86 -16.57 -2.18
CA SER A 139 15.52 -16.92 -0.81
C SER A 139 16.76 -17.45 -0.10
N LYS A 140 16.98 -17.01 1.14
CA LYS A 140 18.01 -17.58 2.01
C LYS A 140 17.57 -18.98 2.46
N GLN A 141 17.71 -19.99 1.60
CA GLN A 141 17.49 -21.37 2.01
C GLN A 141 18.60 -21.74 3.00
N THR A 142 18.19 -21.85 4.26
CA THR A 142 19.08 -22.17 5.37
C THR A 142 19.08 -23.69 5.52
N ILE A 143 20.20 -24.34 5.20
CA ILE A 143 20.38 -25.75 5.53
C ILE A 143 20.86 -25.81 6.97
N VAL A 144 20.12 -26.52 7.82
CA VAL A 144 20.56 -26.84 9.17
C VAL A 144 21.46 -28.08 9.05
N GLY A 145 22.75 -27.91 9.32
CA GLY A 145 23.69 -29.02 9.44
C GLY A 145 23.37 -29.89 10.66
N GLU A 146 23.86 -31.13 10.69
CA GLU A 146 23.64 -32.07 11.79
C GLU A 146 24.20 -31.57 13.14
N ASP A 147 25.09 -30.58 13.14
CA ASP A 147 25.65 -29.91 14.32
C ASP A 147 24.87 -28.65 14.77
N GLY A 148 23.75 -28.34 14.11
CA GLY A 148 22.96 -27.13 14.34
C GLY A 148 23.52 -25.85 13.70
N SER A 149 24.62 -25.94 12.94
CA SER A 149 25.13 -24.82 12.16
C SER A 149 24.21 -24.51 10.98
N GLN A 150 23.89 -23.23 10.80
CA GLN A 150 23.12 -22.74 9.66
C GLN A 150 24.08 -22.43 8.52
N THR A 151 24.04 -23.22 7.45
CA THR A 151 24.82 -22.95 6.23
C THR A 151 23.88 -22.49 5.12
N GLN A 152 24.24 -21.41 4.44
CA GLN A 152 23.50 -20.91 3.29
C GLN A 152 23.89 -21.75 2.07
N ASN A 153 22.92 -22.40 1.44
CA ASN A 153 23.18 -23.06 0.17
C ASN A 153 23.18 -22.01 -0.94
N LEU A 154 24.38 -21.60 -1.38
CA LEU A 154 24.58 -20.63 -2.46
C LEU A 154 24.60 -21.29 -3.84
N ASP A 155 24.61 -22.63 -3.91
CA ASP A 155 24.82 -23.41 -5.14
C ASP A 155 23.51 -23.74 -5.88
N GLN A 156 22.35 -23.43 -5.28
CA GLN A 156 21.05 -23.57 -5.93
C GLN A 156 20.54 -22.20 -6.41
N LEU A 157 20.59 -21.99 -7.73
CA LEU A 157 19.89 -20.87 -8.36
C LEU A 157 18.38 -21.10 -8.26
N GLU A 158 17.70 -20.23 -7.53
CA GLU A 158 16.25 -20.33 -7.41
C GLU A 158 15.57 -20.10 -8.77
N PRO A 159 14.44 -20.77 -9.04
CA PRO A 159 13.66 -20.56 -10.25
C PRO A 159 13.36 -19.08 -10.55
N ALA A 160 13.17 -18.26 -9.50
CA ALA A 160 12.95 -16.82 -9.61
C ALA A 160 14.09 -16.08 -10.33
N TYR A 161 15.35 -16.48 -10.12
CA TYR A 161 16.49 -15.91 -10.83
C TYR A 161 16.44 -16.25 -12.33
N MET A 162 16.15 -17.50 -12.67
CA MET A 162 16.03 -17.93 -14.07
C MET A 162 14.90 -17.19 -14.78
N TYR A 163 13.75 -17.02 -14.12
CA TYR A 163 12.64 -16.22 -14.66
C TYR A 163 13.04 -14.75 -14.83
N SER A 164 13.78 -14.18 -13.90
CA SER A 164 14.23 -12.78 -13.97
C SER A 164 15.23 -12.55 -15.11
N MET A 165 16.16 -13.48 -15.31
CA MET A 165 17.11 -13.44 -16.42
C MET A 165 16.40 -13.54 -17.77
N LEU A 166 15.51 -14.53 -17.92
CA LEU A 166 14.72 -14.68 -19.14
C LEU A 166 13.85 -13.43 -19.40
N PHE A 167 13.24 -12.89 -18.35
CA PHE A 167 12.40 -11.70 -18.46
C PHE A 167 13.19 -10.45 -18.87
N LYS A 168 14.38 -10.24 -18.29
CA LYS A 168 15.32 -9.20 -18.70
C LYS A 168 15.65 -9.33 -20.19
N ASP A 169 15.96 -10.53 -20.66
CA ASP A 169 16.31 -10.75 -22.06
C ASP A 169 15.10 -10.48 -22.98
N ILE A 170 13.89 -10.91 -22.60
CA ILE A 170 12.65 -10.58 -23.31
C ILE A 170 12.46 -9.06 -23.41
N ILE A 171 12.57 -8.32 -22.29
CA ILE A 171 12.39 -6.86 -22.30
C ILE A 171 13.36 -6.18 -23.26
N LEU A 172 14.63 -6.59 -23.25
CA LEU A 172 15.67 -5.99 -24.10
C LEU A 172 15.48 -6.30 -25.59
N GLU A 173 14.71 -7.33 -25.92
CA GLU A 173 14.37 -7.74 -27.29
C GLU A 173 13.04 -7.16 -27.79
N ILE A 174 12.25 -6.50 -26.93
CA ILE A 174 11.04 -5.81 -27.36
C ILE A 174 11.45 -4.59 -28.19
N ASP A 175 11.07 -4.60 -29.48
CA ASP A 175 11.30 -3.48 -30.39
C ASP A 175 10.34 -2.32 -30.04
N GLU A 176 10.89 -1.19 -29.59
CA GLU A 176 10.13 0.01 -29.20
C GLU A 176 9.64 0.80 -30.44
N ASP A 177 8.96 0.13 -31.38
CA ASP A 177 8.44 0.78 -32.58
C ASP A 177 6.99 1.24 -32.37
N ASP A 178 6.79 2.33 -31.61
CA ASP A 178 5.70 3.33 -31.75
C ASP A 178 5.46 4.15 -30.46
N LYS A 179 4.74 5.29 -30.57
CA LYS A 179 4.13 6.01 -29.43
C LYS A 179 2.95 5.26 -28.74
N LYS A 180 2.72 3.98 -29.10
CA LYS A 180 1.65 3.11 -28.58
C LYS A 180 1.84 2.67 -27.11
N PRO A 181 3.06 2.35 -26.61
CA PRO A 181 3.28 1.92 -25.24
C PRO A 181 2.85 2.98 -24.23
N MET A 182 3.20 4.25 -24.47
CA MET A 182 2.84 5.36 -23.58
C MET A 182 1.33 5.54 -23.41
N LYS A 183 0.55 5.49 -24.51
CA LYS A 183 -0.91 5.62 -24.43
C LYS A 183 -1.54 4.42 -23.71
N ALA A 184 -1.03 3.21 -23.95
CA ALA A 184 -1.48 2.01 -23.28
C ALA A 184 -1.18 2.05 -21.77
N LEU A 185 0.01 2.52 -21.39
CA LEU A 185 0.40 2.70 -19.99
C LEU A 185 -0.50 3.72 -19.30
N VAL A 186 -0.74 4.88 -19.90
CA VAL A 186 -1.62 5.91 -19.32
C VAL A 186 -3.05 5.41 -19.14
N ALA A 187 -3.60 4.71 -20.14
CA ALA A 187 -4.93 4.12 -20.06
C ALA A 187 -5.00 3.08 -18.92
N TYR A 188 -3.98 2.23 -18.83
CA TYR A 188 -3.88 1.24 -17.76
C TYR A 188 -3.77 1.91 -16.37
N CYS A 189 -2.95 2.94 -16.22
CA CYS A 189 -2.82 3.69 -14.96
C CYS A 189 -4.13 4.41 -14.57
N HIS A 190 -4.86 4.96 -15.54
CA HIS A 190 -6.18 5.54 -15.31
C HIS A 190 -7.16 4.49 -14.77
N ASP A 191 -7.21 3.31 -15.37
CA ASP A 191 -8.08 2.20 -14.93
C ASP A 191 -7.67 1.64 -13.56
N GLN A 192 -6.42 1.85 -13.15
CA GLN A 192 -5.91 1.49 -11.83
C GLN A 192 -6.08 2.61 -10.79
N GLY A 193 -6.74 3.72 -11.14
CA GLY A 193 -7.14 4.78 -10.22
C GLY A 193 -6.09 5.88 -10.03
N VAL A 194 -5.10 6.01 -10.92
CA VAL A 194 -4.18 7.16 -10.91
C VAL A 194 -4.96 8.44 -11.27
N SER A 195 -4.69 9.52 -10.53
CA SER A 195 -5.36 10.80 -10.76
C SER A 195 -5.07 11.37 -12.16
N LYS A 196 -6.08 11.97 -12.79
CA LYS A 196 -5.93 12.64 -14.10
C LYS A 196 -4.85 13.72 -14.09
N GLN A 197 -4.67 14.41 -12.96
CA GLN A 197 -3.63 15.44 -12.80
C GLN A 197 -2.22 14.84 -12.93
N GLN A 198 -1.95 13.73 -12.24
CA GLN A 198 -0.66 13.04 -12.33
C GLN A 198 -0.42 12.46 -13.73
N LEU A 199 -1.46 11.91 -14.37
CA LEU A 199 -1.34 11.39 -15.75
C LEU A 199 -1.03 12.49 -16.76
N ASN A 200 -1.73 13.63 -16.68
CA ASN A 200 -1.46 14.76 -17.56
C ASN A 200 -0.05 15.31 -17.34
N TYR A 201 0.39 15.43 -16.09
CA TYR A 201 1.76 15.84 -15.76
C TYR A 201 2.79 14.91 -16.39
N PHE A 202 2.62 13.59 -16.19
CA PHE A 202 3.48 12.57 -16.77
C PHE A 202 3.53 12.68 -18.30
N GLN A 203 2.38 12.71 -18.97
CA GLN A 203 2.32 12.76 -20.44
C GLN A 203 2.98 14.00 -21.04
N ASN A 204 2.83 15.17 -20.42
CA ASN A 204 3.34 16.43 -20.94
C ASN A 204 4.85 16.58 -20.72
N GLU A 205 5.35 16.09 -19.59
CA GLU A 205 6.73 16.29 -19.17
C GLU A 205 7.62 15.07 -19.43
N TYR A 206 7.07 13.92 -19.85
CA TYR A 206 7.78 12.63 -19.93
C TYR A 206 9.15 12.74 -20.62
N ASN A 207 9.15 13.28 -21.84
CA ASN A 207 10.34 13.40 -22.69
C ASN A 207 11.33 14.48 -22.21
N GLN A 208 10.94 15.31 -21.23
CA GLN A 208 11.78 16.39 -20.70
C GLN A 208 12.62 15.96 -19.49
N LYS A 209 12.40 14.74 -18.97
CA LYS A 209 13.05 14.21 -17.77
C LYS A 209 13.65 12.83 -18.06
N SER A 210 14.66 12.45 -17.27
CA SER A 210 15.27 11.12 -17.39
C SER A 210 14.39 10.04 -16.74
N ALA A 211 14.59 8.78 -17.13
CA ALA A 211 13.93 7.64 -16.50
C ALA A 211 14.20 7.57 -14.99
N ILE A 212 15.43 7.89 -14.56
CA ILE A 212 15.79 7.96 -13.14
C ILE A 212 14.97 9.03 -12.41
N TRP A 213 14.80 10.21 -13.03
CA TRP A 213 14.01 11.28 -12.44
C TRP A 213 12.57 10.82 -12.19
N TRP A 214 11.94 10.19 -13.19
CA TRP A 214 10.60 9.63 -13.09
C TRP A 214 10.48 8.51 -12.05
N TYR A 215 11.51 7.68 -11.90
CA TYR A 215 11.57 6.66 -10.87
C TYR A 215 11.66 7.28 -9.46
N THR A 216 12.37 8.40 -9.29
CA THR A 216 12.53 9.04 -7.98
C THR A 216 11.42 10.05 -7.64
N GLU A 217 10.63 10.47 -8.63
CA GLU A 217 9.57 11.45 -8.44
C GLU A 217 8.40 10.86 -7.63
N ASN A 218 7.78 11.68 -6.78
CA ASN A 218 6.65 11.28 -5.94
C ASN A 218 5.32 11.21 -6.73
N ILE A 219 5.30 10.37 -7.77
CA ILE A 219 4.12 10.01 -8.56
C ILE A 219 3.95 8.49 -8.60
N PHE A 220 2.96 8.02 -9.36
CA PHE A 220 2.55 6.62 -9.42
C PHE A 220 3.62 5.64 -9.94
N LEU A 221 4.63 6.10 -10.70
CA LEU A 221 5.62 5.22 -11.36
C LEU A 221 6.50 4.46 -10.37
N TYR A 222 6.99 5.13 -9.33
CA TYR A 222 7.85 4.51 -8.31
C TYR A 222 7.13 3.34 -7.63
N SER A 223 5.92 3.59 -7.10
CA SER A 223 5.17 2.57 -6.37
C SER A 223 4.73 1.43 -7.29
N MET A 224 4.35 1.76 -8.52
CA MET A 224 3.95 0.80 -9.55
C MET A 224 5.10 -0.13 -9.96
N LEU A 225 6.26 0.40 -10.31
CA LEU A 225 7.42 -0.41 -10.73
C LEU A 225 7.90 -1.29 -9.58
N ASN A 226 8.11 -0.71 -8.39
CA ASN A 226 8.59 -1.46 -7.24
C ASN A 226 7.59 -2.53 -6.79
N LYS A 227 6.28 -2.31 -6.98
CA LYS A 227 5.27 -3.35 -6.73
C LYS A 227 5.35 -4.47 -7.76
N ALA A 228 5.38 -4.12 -9.05
CA ALA A 228 5.45 -5.09 -10.13
C ALA A 228 6.69 -5.99 -9.99
N LEU A 229 7.84 -5.39 -9.67
CA LEU A 229 9.08 -6.11 -9.41
C LEU A 229 8.98 -7.06 -8.20
N ARG A 230 8.41 -6.58 -7.07
CA ARG A 230 8.23 -7.42 -5.86
C ARG A 230 7.29 -8.60 -6.10
N SER A 231 6.23 -8.42 -6.88
CA SER A 231 5.26 -9.48 -7.16
C SER A 231 5.56 -10.27 -8.44
N LEU A 232 6.68 -9.97 -9.13
CA LEU A 232 7.01 -10.51 -10.46
C LEU A 232 5.83 -10.37 -11.45
N ASP A 233 5.14 -9.23 -11.41
CA ASP A 233 4.02 -8.92 -12.30
C ASP A 233 4.55 -8.50 -13.67
N MET A 234 4.82 -9.51 -14.50
CA MET A 234 5.39 -9.33 -15.84
C MET A 234 4.49 -8.51 -16.76
N GLU A 235 3.16 -8.56 -16.58
CA GLU A 235 2.25 -7.76 -17.39
C GLU A 235 2.47 -6.26 -17.13
N VAL A 236 2.57 -5.85 -15.87
CA VAL A 236 2.84 -4.46 -15.51
C VAL A 236 4.21 -4.04 -16.01
N MET A 237 5.24 -4.87 -15.79
CA MET A 237 6.61 -4.55 -16.20
C MET A 237 6.74 -4.36 -17.72
N VAL A 238 6.07 -5.19 -18.55
CA VAL A 238 6.05 -5.02 -20.02
C VAL A 238 5.29 -3.77 -20.45
N LYS A 239 4.25 -3.33 -19.71
CA LYS A 239 3.58 -2.05 -20.02
C LYS A 239 4.43 -0.83 -19.64
N MET A 240 5.44 -1.01 -18.78
CA MET A 240 6.34 0.03 -18.29
C MET A 240 7.64 0.15 -19.07
N GLY A 241 8.12 -0.95 -19.67
CA GLY A 241 9.19 -0.96 -20.67
C GLY A 241 8.69 -0.30 -21.94
#